data_AF-A0A6L8N0T9-F1
#
_entry.id   AF-A0A6L8N0T9-F1
#
_cell.length_a   1.000
_cell.length_b   1.000
_cell.length_c   1.000
_cell.angle_alpha   90.00
_cell.angle_beta   90.00
_cell.angle_gamma   90.00
#
_symmetry.space_group_name_H-M   'P 1'
#
loop_
_entity.id
_entity.type
_entity.pdbx_description
1 polymer ?
#
loop_
_entity_poly.entity_id
_entity_poly.type
_entity_poly.pdbx_seq_one_letter_code
_entity_poly.pdbx_strand_id
1 'polypeptide(L)'
;MRRLLPVTDQTADDDREWSLEELAELYSYPEPDAKQGGAPGAWLRGNMVSSLDGAAQHDGASQPLSGPADMRIFGVLRALCDVVIAGAETVRREGYRPARAREAFAARRAAAGQTPAPAIAVVSASLELDFTAPLFTEPLVPTLILTGAGAPAERVR
;
A
#
# COMPACT_ATOMS: atom_id res chain seq x y z
N MET A 1 5.86 -15.80 -7.39
CA MET A 1 4.97 -15.56 -6.23
C MET A 1 5.38 -16.52 -5.12
N ARG A 2 6.01 -16.03 -4.03
CA ARG A 2 6.20 -16.87 -2.83
C ARG A 2 4.82 -17.07 -2.20
N ARG A 3 4.33 -18.30 -2.21
CA ARG A 3 3.04 -18.67 -1.61
C ARG A 3 3.26 -18.75 -0.10
N LEU A 4 2.77 -17.76 0.62
CA LEU A 4 2.95 -17.67 2.07
C LEU A 4 1.82 -18.32 2.89
N LEU A 5 0.76 -18.87 2.27
CA LEU A 5 -0.33 -19.58 2.97
C LEU A 5 -1.09 -20.60 2.07
N PRO A 6 -1.72 -21.64 2.65
CA PRO A 6 -1.74 -21.96 4.08
C PRO A 6 -0.41 -22.60 4.50
N VAL A 7 0.18 -22.07 5.57
CA VAL A 7 1.35 -22.68 6.21
C VAL A 7 0.80 -23.75 7.14
N THR A 8 0.96 -25.01 6.75
CA THR A 8 0.55 -26.18 7.55
C THR A 8 1.61 -26.60 8.56
N ASP A 9 2.83 -26.11 8.41
CA ASP A 9 3.92 -26.38 9.34
C ASP A 9 3.92 -25.33 10.44
N GLN A 10 4.11 -25.73 11.71
CA GLN A 10 4.42 -24.78 12.77
C GLN A 10 5.62 -23.94 12.33
N THR A 11 5.46 -22.63 12.26
CA THR A 11 6.61 -21.72 12.25
C THR A 11 7.49 -22.06 13.43
N ALA A 12 8.80 -22.18 13.20
CA ALA A 12 9.76 -22.49 14.25
C ALA A 12 9.54 -21.59 15.48
N ASP A 13 9.71 -22.17 16.67
CA ASP A 13 9.43 -21.62 18.01
C ASP A 13 10.43 -20.50 18.42
N ASP A 14 10.78 -19.62 17.48
CA ASP A 14 11.58 -18.44 17.74
C ASP A 14 10.60 -17.30 18.05
N ASP A 15 10.15 -17.28 19.31
CA ASP A 15 9.14 -16.38 19.89
C ASP A 15 9.69 -14.95 20.07
N ARG A 16 10.41 -14.46 19.04
CA ARG A 16 11.06 -13.15 19.00
C ARG A 16 10.33 -12.20 18.06
N GLU A 17 10.44 -10.91 18.34
CA GLU A 17 9.93 -9.88 17.45
C GLU A 17 10.84 -9.74 16.21
N TRP A 18 10.24 -9.78 15.01
CA TRP A 18 10.97 -9.57 13.77
C TRP A 18 11.22 -8.09 13.51
N SER A 19 12.44 -7.76 13.10
CA SER A 19 12.82 -6.40 12.73
C SER A 19 12.10 -5.94 11.46
N LEU A 20 12.03 -4.61 11.25
CA LEU A 20 11.46 -4.05 10.03
C LEU A 20 12.24 -4.45 8.77
N GLU A 21 13.55 -4.67 8.90
CA GLU A 21 14.41 -5.12 7.80
C GLU A 21 14.13 -6.57 7.42
N GLU A 22 14.01 -7.47 8.39
CA GLU A 22 13.63 -8.87 8.15
C GLU A 22 12.24 -8.97 7.49
N LEU A 23 11.28 -8.18 7.98
CA LEU A 23 9.96 -8.08 7.36
C LEU A 23 10.05 -7.50 5.94
N ALA A 24 10.87 -6.48 5.73
CA ALA A 24 11.06 -5.86 4.42
C ALA A 24 11.62 -6.85 3.40
N GLU A 25 12.52 -7.73 3.83
CA GLU A 25 13.13 -8.74 3.00
C GLU A 25 12.16 -9.89 2.68
N LEU A 26 11.37 -10.34 3.66
CA LEU A 26 10.38 -11.38 3.42
C LEU A 26 9.28 -10.92 2.43
N TYR A 27 8.90 -9.65 2.51
CA TYR A 27 7.89 -9.04 1.65
C TYR A 27 8.47 -8.28 0.45
N SER A 28 9.72 -8.52 0.07
CA SER A 28 10.32 -7.89 -1.11
C SER A 28 9.50 -8.17 -2.38
N TYR A 29 9.46 -7.18 -3.28
CA TYR A 29 8.92 -7.41 -4.61
C TYR A 29 9.90 -8.25 -5.43
N PRO A 30 9.43 -9.07 -6.39
CA PRO A 30 10.33 -9.82 -7.27
C PRO A 30 11.23 -8.87 -8.06
N GLU A 31 12.50 -9.26 -8.25
CA GLU A 31 13.34 -8.58 -9.21
C GLU A 31 12.77 -8.75 -10.63
N PRO A 32 12.75 -7.68 -11.44
CA PRO A 32 12.29 -7.79 -12.81
C PRO A 32 13.18 -8.77 -13.59
N ASP A 33 12.58 -9.79 -14.20
CA ASP A 33 13.33 -10.80 -14.94
C ASP A 33 13.95 -10.20 -16.20
N ALA A 34 15.24 -9.90 -16.14
CA ALA A 34 16.02 -9.38 -17.25
C ALA A 34 16.06 -10.32 -18.48
N LYS A 35 15.69 -11.60 -18.32
CA LYS A 35 15.73 -12.61 -19.39
C LYS A 35 14.45 -12.68 -20.23
N GLN A 36 13.36 -12.01 -19.83
CA GLN A 36 12.07 -12.14 -20.50
C GLN A 36 11.80 -11.09 -21.58
N GLY A 37 12.72 -10.16 -21.86
CA GLY A 37 12.66 -9.25 -23.02
C GLY A 37 11.45 -8.29 -23.07
N GLY A 38 10.54 -8.38 -22.11
CA GLY A 38 9.44 -7.45 -21.88
C GLY A 38 9.84 -6.35 -20.91
N ALA A 39 9.05 -5.27 -20.87
CA ALA A 39 9.18 -4.24 -19.85
C ALA A 39 9.23 -4.89 -18.45
N PRO A 40 10.01 -4.34 -17.49
CA PRO A 40 10.06 -4.86 -16.13
C PRO A 40 8.62 -5.06 -15.62
N GLY A 41 8.28 -6.32 -15.30
CA GLY A 41 6.90 -6.70 -15.01
C GLY A 41 6.37 -5.93 -13.81
N ALA A 42 5.23 -5.24 -13.96
CA ALA A 42 4.56 -4.61 -12.84
C ALA A 42 4.03 -5.67 -11.87
N TRP A 43 4.21 -5.45 -10.57
CA TRP A 43 3.68 -6.34 -9.53
C TRP A 43 2.58 -5.64 -8.73
N LEU A 44 1.43 -6.30 -8.61
CA LEU A 44 0.32 -5.82 -7.79
C LEU A 44 0.18 -6.69 -6.54
N ARG A 45 0.16 -6.05 -5.37
CA ARG A 45 -0.08 -6.69 -4.08
C ARG A 45 -1.37 -6.15 -3.45
N GLY A 46 -2.28 -7.05 -3.10
CA GLY A 46 -3.38 -6.75 -2.17
C GLY A 46 -2.94 -7.02 -0.74
N ASN A 47 -3.24 -6.11 0.18
CA ASN A 47 -3.08 -6.30 1.62
C ASN A 47 -4.42 -5.99 2.30
N MET A 48 -4.98 -6.99 2.98
CA MET A 48 -6.32 -6.94 3.55
C MET A 48 -6.30 -7.65 4.91
N VAL A 49 -7.24 -7.27 5.78
CA VAL A 49 -7.55 -7.93 7.04
C VAL A 49 -9.00 -8.39 7.02
N SER A 50 -9.30 -9.52 7.65
CA SER A 50 -10.68 -9.98 7.85
C SER A 50 -10.83 -10.63 9.22
N SER A 51 -12.06 -10.64 9.74
CA SER A 51 -12.44 -11.53 10.82
C SER A 51 -12.40 -13.00 10.38
N LEU A 52 -12.54 -13.92 11.34
CA LEU A 52 -12.54 -15.37 11.08
C LEU A 52 -13.71 -15.82 10.20
N ASP A 53 -14.86 -15.14 10.30
CA ASP A 53 -16.05 -15.36 9.47
C ASP A 53 -16.04 -14.56 8.15
N GLY A 54 -14.94 -13.85 7.85
CA GLY A 54 -14.72 -13.20 6.56
C GLY A 54 -15.24 -11.77 6.43
N ALA A 55 -15.63 -11.12 7.53
CA ALA A 55 -15.98 -9.70 7.51
C ALA A 55 -14.71 -8.84 7.32
N ALA A 56 -14.77 -7.87 6.40
CA ALA A 56 -13.68 -6.94 6.12
C ALA A 56 -13.73 -5.65 6.97
N GLN A 57 -14.80 -5.48 7.75
CA GLN A 57 -15.01 -4.30 8.59
C GLN A 57 -15.81 -4.64 9.84
N HIS A 58 -15.57 -3.86 10.90
CA HIS A 58 -16.37 -3.81 12.11
C HIS A 58 -16.77 -2.34 12.34
N ASP A 59 -18.05 -2.06 12.56
CA ASP A 59 -18.61 -0.71 12.67
C ASP A 59 -18.21 0.25 11.53
N GLY A 60 -18.11 -0.30 10.30
CA GLY A 60 -17.85 0.48 9.09
C GLY A 60 -16.37 0.80 8.81
N ALA A 61 -15.44 0.24 9.59
CA ALA A 61 -13.99 0.41 9.40
C ALA A 61 -13.23 -0.92 9.49
N SER A 62 -12.08 -1.00 8.83
CA SER A 62 -11.17 -2.16 8.89
C SER A 62 -10.25 -2.12 10.12
N GLN A 63 -9.94 -0.93 10.64
CA GLN A 63 -9.01 -0.73 11.76
C GLN A 63 -9.32 -1.60 12.98
N PRO A 64 -10.59 -1.80 13.42
CA PRO A 64 -10.87 -2.58 14.63
C PRO A 64 -10.55 -4.08 14.48
N LEU A 65 -10.38 -4.57 13.24
CA LEU A 65 -9.95 -5.94 12.95
C LEU A 65 -8.42 -6.10 13.02
N SER A 66 -7.68 -4.99 13.13
CA SER A 66 -6.22 -4.97 13.07
C SER A 66 -5.58 -4.95 14.46
N GLY A 67 -4.36 -5.46 14.54
CA GLY A 67 -3.55 -5.43 15.76
C GLY A 67 -2.16 -4.79 15.54
N PRO A 68 -1.33 -4.68 16.58
CA PRO A 68 0.01 -4.11 16.47
C PRO A 68 0.89 -4.80 15.42
N ALA A 69 0.81 -6.13 15.32
CA ALA A 69 1.56 -6.91 14.32
C ALA A 69 1.11 -6.58 12.88
N ASP A 70 -0.20 -6.50 12.65
CA ASP A 70 -0.75 -6.11 11.35
C ASP A 70 -0.31 -4.69 10.96
N MET A 71 -0.35 -3.74 11.90
CA MET A 71 0.09 -2.36 11.65
C MET A 71 1.59 -2.25 11.32
N ARG A 72 2.43 -3.12 11.90
CA ARG A 72 3.86 -3.20 11.53
C ARG A 72 4.00 -3.68 10.08
N ILE A 73 3.32 -4.76 9.70
CA ILE A 73 3.35 -5.29 8.34
C ILE A 73 2.79 -4.27 7.36
N PHE A 74 1.61 -3.70 7.63
CA PHE A 74 0.99 -2.64 6.84
C PHE A 74 1.97 -1.49 6.54
N GLY A 75 2.69 -1.04 7.56
CA GLY A 75 3.73 -0.05 7.39
C GLY A 75 4.87 -0.50 6.47
N VAL A 76 5.40 -1.72 6.67
CA VAL A 76 6.48 -2.29 5.85
C VAL A 76 6.04 -2.36 4.38
N LEU A 77 4.86 -2.90 4.11
CA LEU A 77 4.35 -3.06 2.74
C LEU A 77 4.23 -1.71 2.01
N ARG A 78 3.75 -0.67 2.72
CA ARG A 78 3.70 0.70 2.17
C ARG A 78 5.09 1.27 1.92
N ALA A 79 6.06 0.96 2.76
CA ALA A 79 7.43 1.45 2.58
C ALA A 79 8.15 0.79 1.39
N LEU A 80 7.77 -0.44 1.03
CA LEU A 80 8.34 -1.18 -0.09
C LEU A 80 7.74 -0.83 -1.45
N CYS A 81 6.49 -0.35 -1.50
CA CYS A 81 5.80 -0.08 -2.76
C CYS A 81 6.24 1.26 -3.40
N ASP A 82 6.06 1.36 -4.71
CA ASP A 82 6.19 2.62 -5.44
C ASP A 82 4.91 3.46 -5.31
N VAL A 83 3.76 2.79 -5.36
CA VAL A 83 2.43 3.41 -5.38
C VAL A 83 1.47 2.62 -4.48
N VAL A 84 0.75 3.33 -3.62
CA VAL A 84 -0.42 2.80 -2.91
C VAL A 84 -1.66 3.14 -3.72
N ILE A 85 -2.40 2.12 -4.16
CA ILE A 85 -3.66 2.30 -4.89
C ILE A 85 -4.83 2.18 -3.92
N ALA A 86 -5.72 3.17 -3.93
CA ALA A 86 -6.93 3.16 -3.09
C ALA A 86 -8.16 3.66 -3.88
N GLY A 87 -9.32 3.10 -3.60
CA GLY A 87 -10.59 3.58 -4.15
C GLY A 87 -11.03 4.88 -3.49
N ALA A 88 -11.70 5.75 -4.26
CA ALA A 88 -12.17 7.05 -3.79
C ALA A 88 -13.06 6.99 -2.54
N GLU A 89 -13.92 5.96 -2.42
CA GLU A 89 -14.79 5.81 -1.24
C GLU A 89 -14.00 5.48 0.02
N THR A 90 -12.99 4.60 -0.07
CA THR A 90 -12.08 4.32 1.04
C THR A 90 -11.32 5.57 1.45
N VAL A 91 -10.81 6.33 0.48
CA VAL A 91 -10.11 7.61 0.73
C VAL A 91 -10.99 8.59 1.51
N ARG A 92 -12.28 8.71 1.15
CA ARG A 92 -13.23 9.56 1.86
C ARG A 92 -13.56 9.07 3.26
N ARG A 93 -13.88 7.79 3.42
CA ARG A 93 -14.30 7.21 4.71
C ARG A 93 -13.17 7.17 5.74
N GLU A 94 -11.96 6.85 5.30
CA GLU A 94 -10.82 6.64 6.18
C GLU A 94 -9.92 7.88 6.31
N GLY A 95 -10.28 9.00 5.66
CA GLY A 95 -9.54 10.27 5.80
C GLY A 95 -8.09 10.16 5.36
N TYR A 96 -7.84 9.56 4.19
CA TYR A 96 -6.48 9.30 3.70
C TYR A 96 -5.64 10.58 3.67
N ARG A 97 -4.37 10.44 4.07
CA ARG A 97 -3.36 11.50 4.04
C ARG A 97 -2.20 11.09 3.14
N PRO A 98 -1.35 12.02 2.69
CA PRO A 98 -0.18 11.68 1.91
C PRO A 98 0.71 10.68 2.64
N ALA A 99 1.39 9.84 1.87
CA ALA A 99 2.42 8.99 2.42
C ALA A 99 3.57 9.84 2.97
N ARG A 100 4.10 9.43 4.13
CA ARG A 100 5.22 10.10 4.78
C ARG A 100 6.51 9.33 4.48
N ALA A 101 7.61 10.07 4.32
CA ALA A 101 8.94 9.47 4.32
C ALA A 101 9.19 8.80 5.68
N ARG A 102 9.68 7.56 5.65
CA ARG A 102 10.01 6.79 6.86
C ARG A 102 11.51 6.62 6.90
N GLU A 103 12.16 7.20 7.90
CA GLU A 103 13.61 7.18 8.06
C GLU A 103 14.18 5.76 7.99
N ALA A 104 13.53 4.81 8.68
CA ALA A 104 13.89 3.38 8.67
C ALA A 104 13.95 2.73 7.27
N PHE A 105 13.32 3.33 6.25
CA PHE A 105 13.29 2.84 4.88
C PHE A 105 13.98 3.78 3.88
N ALA A 106 14.49 4.94 4.31
CA ALA A 106 15.04 5.95 3.42
C ALA A 106 16.21 5.41 2.57
N ALA A 107 17.17 4.73 3.22
CA ALA A 107 18.30 4.11 2.54
C ALA A 107 17.87 3.03 1.53
N ARG A 108 16.91 2.16 1.91
CA ARG A 108 16.40 1.10 1.03
C ARG A 108 15.69 1.67 -0.20
N ARG A 109 14.84 2.68 0.00
CA ARG A 109 14.12 3.34 -1.11
C ARG A 109 15.09 4.03 -2.07
N ALA A 110 16.09 4.73 -1.53
CA ALA A 110 17.14 5.36 -2.34
C ALA A 110 17.95 4.33 -3.13
N ALA A 111 18.34 3.21 -2.51
CA ALA A 111 19.06 2.12 -3.17
C ALA A 111 18.22 1.46 -4.29
N ALA A 112 16.90 1.44 -4.15
CA ALA A 112 15.97 0.95 -5.17
C ALA A 112 15.56 2.01 -6.22
N GLY A 113 16.11 3.23 -6.16
CA GLY A 113 15.73 4.32 -7.07
C GLY A 113 14.30 4.85 -6.88
N GLN A 114 13.69 4.57 -5.73
CA GLN A 114 12.33 4.99 -5.40
C GLN A 114 12.31 6.43 -4.87
N THR A 115 11.16 7.08 -4.99
CA THR A 115 10.88 8.37 -4.33
C THR A 115 10.97 8.26 -2.80
N PRO A 116 11.14 9.36 -2.03
CA PRO A 116 11.26 9.31 -0.57
C PRO A 116 10.06 8.70 0.19
N ALA A 117 8.88 8.70 -0.42
CA ALA A 117 7.65 8.05 0.04
C ALA A 117 6.88 7.48 -1.16
N PRO A 118 6.02 6.46 -1.01
CA PRO A 118 5.19 5.98 -2.13
C PRO A 118 4.21 7.07 -2.58
N ALA A 119 3.90 7.12 -3.88
CA ALA A 119 2.77 7.92 -4.35
C ALA A 119 1.46 7.32 -3.85
N ILE A 120 0.42 8.14 -3.69
CA ILE A 120 -0.95 7.64 -3.52
C ILE A 120 -1.66 7.76 -4.87
N ALA A 121 -2.25 6.69 -5.36
CA ALA A 121 -3.10 6.68 -6.54
C ALA A 121 -4.55 6.45 -6.13
N VAL A 122 -5.39 7.46 -6.38
CA VAL A 122 -6.83 7.42 -6.07
C VAL A 122 -7.58 7.00 -7.34
N VAL A 123 -8.27 5.86 -7.27
CA VAL A 123 -9.13 5.37 -8.34
C VAL A 123 -10.53 5.94 -8.15
N SER A 124 -11.01 6.70 -9.13
CA SER A 124 -12.33 7.34 -9.08
C SER A 124 -12.97 7.44 -10.47
N ALA A 125 -14.19 6.93 -10.63
CA ALA A 125 -14.97 7.10 -11.86
C ALA A 125 -15.77 8.42 -11.87
N SER A 126 -16.23 8.90 -10.71
CA SER A 126 -17.06 10.10 -10.60
C SER A 126 -16.27 11.38 -10.36
N LEU A 127 -14.98 11.27 -9.99
CA LEU A 127 -14.13 12.39 -9.59
C LEU A 127 -14.70 13.26 -8.45
N GLU A 128 -15.63 12.71 -7.66
CA GLU A 128 -16.17 13.37 -6.46
C GLU A 128 -15.15 13.28 -5.32
N LEU A 129 -14.13 14.13 -5.42
CA LEU A 129 -13.00 14.23 -4.51
C LEU A 129 -12.92 15.64 -3.93
N ASP A 130 -12.55 15.73 -2.66
CA ASP A 130 -12.21 17.01 -2.03
C ASP A 130 -10.74 17.34 -2.29
N PHE A 131 -10.48 18.13 -3.33
CA PHE A 131 -9.14 18.58 -3.71
C PHE A 131 -8.51 19.55 -2.70
N THR A 132 -9.26 20.03 -1.70
CA THR A 132 -8.70 20.84 -0.61
C THR A 132 -8.10 20.00 0.52
N ALA A 133 -8.39 18.69 0.54
CA ALA A 133 -7.90 17.78 1.56
C ALA A 133 -6.35 17.67 1.53
N PRO A 134 -5.69 17.43 2.69
CA PRO A 134 -4.24 17.26 2.78
C PRO A 134 -3.65 16.23 1.82
N LEU A 135 -4.43 15.22 1.44
CA LEU A 135 -4.04 14.22 0.44
C LEU A 135 -3.59 14.85 -0.89
N PHE A 136 -4.21 15.96 -1.29
CA PHE A 136 -3.92 16.64 -2.55
C PHE A 136 -3.05 17.88 -2.37
N THR A 137 -3.09 18.53 -1.20
CA THR A 137 -2.42 19.81 -0.96
C THR A 137 -1.05 19.70 -0.27
N GLU A 138 -0.78 18.62 0.48
CA GLU A 138 0.45 18.44 1.26
C GLU A 138 1.33 17.22 0.87
N PRO A 139 1.27 16.64 -0.35
CA PRO A 139 2.02 15.43 -0.62
C PRO A 139 3.51 15.67 -0.90
N LEU A 140 4.37 14.83 -0.30
CA LEU A 140 5.80 14.79 -0.64
C LEU A 140 6.05 14.24 -2.05
N VAL A 141 5.17 13.35 -2.52
CA VAL A 141 5.14 12.78 -3.87
C VAL A 141 3.72 12.95 -4.42
N PRO A 142 3.53 13.60 -5.59
CA PRO A 142 2.20 13.96 -6.08
C PRO A 142 1.19 12.81 -6.06
N THR A 143 -0.01 13.10 -5.55
CA THR A 143 -1.12 12.17 -5.60
C THR A 143 -1.59 12.00 -7.04
N LEU A 144 -1.68 10.74 -7.49
CA LEU A 144 -2.17 10.36 -8.81
C LEU A 144 -3.68 10.15 -8.77
N ILE A 145 -4.36 10.53 -9.84
CA ILE A 145 -5.80 10.26 -10.02
C ILE A 145 -5.95 9.34 -11.21
N LEU A 146 -6.48 8.14 -10.97
CA LEU A 146 -6.76 7.15 -11.99
C LEU A 146 -8.27 7.17 -12.26
N THR A 147 -8.63 7.56 -13.47
CA THR A 147 -10.03 7.74 -13.85
C THR A 147 -10.30 7.19 -15.25
N GLY A 148 -11.58 7.05 -15.60
CA GLY A 148 -12.01 6.56 -16.91
C GLY A 148 -12.30 7.69 -17.89
N ALA A 149 -12.31 7.39 -19.19
CA ALA A 149 -12.59 8.37 -20.25
C ALA A 149 -13.98 9.03 -20.14
N GLY A 150 -14.93 8.38 -19.47
CA GLY A 150 -16.28 8.92 -19.23
C GLY A 150 -16.40 9.75 -17.95
N ALA A 151 -15.30 10.00 -17.22
CA ALA A 151 -15.34 10.78 -16.01
C ALA A 151 -15.61 12.27 -16.31
N PRO A 152 -16.39 12.97 -15.46
CA PRO A 152 -16.70 14.39 -15.63
C PRO A 152 -15.43 15.24 -15.46
N ALA A 153 -14.79 15.60 -16.57
CA ALA A 153 -13.49 16.29 -16.59
C ALA A 153 -13.52 17.64 -15.84
N GLU A 154 -14.66 18.30 -15.81
CA GLU A 154 -14.90 19.55 -15.08
C GLU A 154 -14.77 19.45 -13.55
N ARG A 155 -14.70 18.22 -13.02
CA ARG A 155 -14.50 17.96 -11.58
C ARG A 155 -13.03 17.88 -11.19
N VAL A 156 -12.09 17.78 -12.14
CA VAL A 156 -10.66 17.94 -11.86
C VAL A 156 -10.41 19.45 -11.70
N ARG A 157 -9.99 19.88 -10.51
CA ARG A 157 -9.77 21.29 -10.17
C ARG A 157 -8.32 21.53 -9.78
#